data_AF-A0A7S0TZB9-F1
#
_entry.id   AF-A0A7S0TZB9-F1
#
_cell.length_a   1.000
_cell.length_b   1.000
_cell.length_c   1.000
_cell.angle_alpha   90.00
_cell.angle_beta   90.00
_cell.angle_gamma   90.00
#
_symmetry.space_group_name_H-M   'P 1'
#
loop_
_entity.id
_entity.type
_entity.pdbx_description
1 polymer ?
#
loop_
_entity_poly.entity_id
_entity_poly.type
_entity_poly.pdbx_seq_one_letter_code
_entity_poly.pdbx_strand_id
1 'polypeptide(L)'
;QLMVGQHVRQRLLERESCVPRLRDEISILGCMGVMRCRRCKFEICSHKQAFSMSAEGPVSAFVNPGGVVHETATFYRAKNLVLVGPSSTEHSWFPGYAWTIALCARCA
;
A
#
# COMPACT_ATOMS: atom_id res chain seq x y z
N GLN A 1 7.05 4.95 -5.86
CA GLN A 1 7.47 3.63 -5.33
C GLN A 1 6.45 2.55 -5.72
N LEU A 2 6.86 1.32 -6.07
CA LEU A 2 5.93 0.25 -6.50
C LEU A 2 5.36 -0.53 -5.31
N MET A 3 4.07 -0.87 -5.38
CA MET A 3 3.35 -1.67 -4.37
C MET A 3 3.61 -3.17 -4.56
N VAL A 4 4.82 -3.61 -4.22
CA VAL A 4 5.28 -5.00 -4.40
C VAL A 4 5.67 -5.66 -3.08
N GLY A 5 5.65 -6.99 -3.05
CA GLY A 5 6.14 -7.74 -1.89
C GLY A 5 7.64 -7.57 -1.67
N GLN A 6 8.10 -7.80 -0.43
CA GLN A 6 9.50 -7.62 -0.01
C GLN A 6 10.51 -8.36 -0.90
N HIS A 7 10.21 -9.57 -1.36
CA HIS A 7 11.11 -10.33 -2.25
C HIS A 7 11.32 -9.63 -3.60
N VAL A 8 10.26 -9.06 -4.20
CA VAL A 8 10.36 -8.32 -5.47
C VAL A 8 11.12 -7.03 -5.26
N ARG A 9 10.87 -6.33 -4.14
CA ARG A 9 11.59 -5.12 -3.76
C ARG A 9 13.10 -5.38 -3.64
N GLN A 10 13.47 -6.45 -2.93
CA GLN A 10 14.87 -6.82 -2.74
C GLN A 10 15.56 -7.09 -4.10
N ARG A 11 14.91 -7.85 -4.99
CA ARG A 11 15.41 -8.10 -6.35
C ARG A 11 15.62 -6.82 -7.17
N LEU A 12 14.74 -5.83 -7.02
CA LEU A 12 14.89 -4.53 -7.71
C LEU A 12 16.09 -3.74 -7.16
N LEU A 13 16.34 -3.81 -5.84
CA LEU A 13 17.46 -3.13 -5.19
C LEU A 13 18.81 -3.77 -5.54
N GLU A 14 18.83 -5.08 -5.79
CA GLU A 14 20.04 -5.83 -6.18
C GLU A 14 20.48 -5.61 -7.64
N ARG A 15 19.70 -4.87 -8.44
CA ARG A 15 20.08 -4.56 -9.83
C ARG A 15 21.27 -3.59 -9.86
N GLU A 16 22.33 -3.98 -10.55
CA GLU A 16 23.58 -3.20 -10.67
C GLU A 16 23.45 -1.89 -11.47
N SER A 17 22.42 -1.76 -12.31
CA SER A 17 22.21 -0.56 -13.14
C SER A 17 20.74 -0.16 -13.23
N CYS A 18 20.52 1.12 -13.54
CA CYS A 18 19.19 1.70 -13.63
C CYS A 18 18.34 1.12 -14.76
N VAL A 19 18.95 0.79 -15.91
CA VAL A 19 18.23 0.28 -17.09
C VAL A 19 17.48 -1.04 -16.83
N PRO A 20 18.11 -2.13 -16.35
CA PRO A 20 17.40 -3.36 -16.02
C PRO A 20 16.40 -3.15 -14.88
N ARG A 21 16.70 -2.29 -13.90
CA ARG A 21 15.75 -1.96 -12.83
C ARG A 21 14.47 -1.33 -13.39
N LEU A 22 14.59 -0.32 -14.25
CA LEU A 22 13.46 0.35 -14.89
C LEU A 22 12.66 -0.60 -15.79
N ARG A 23 13.31 -1.50 -16.54
CA ARG A 23 12.62 -2.51 -17.35
C ARG A 23 11.80 -3.47 -16.49
N ASP A 24 12.35 -3.93 -15.37
CA ASP A 24 11.62 -4.76 -14.42
C ASP A 24 10.45 -3.99 -13.81
N GLU A 25 10.64 -2.74 -13.41
CA GLU A 25 9.59 -1.87 -12.86
C GLU A 25 8.43 -1.69 -13.85
N ILE A 26 8.72 -1.43 -15.13
CA ILE A 26 7.71 -1.32 -16.19
C ILE A 26 6.96 -2.65 -16.39
N SER A 27 7.69 -3.76 -16.41
CA SER A 27 7.07 -5.10 -16.54
C SER A 27 6.14 -5.39 -15.36
N ILE A 28 6.58 -5.08 -14.14
CA ILE A 28 5.77 -5.22 -12.93
C ILE A 28 4.50 -4.39 -13.05
N LEU A 29 4.62 -3.10 -13.41
CA LEU A 29 3.47 -2.20 -13.61
C LEU A 29 2.48 -2.77 -14.64
N GLY A 30 2.97 -3.34 -15.75
CA GLY A 30 2.14 -3.95 -16.77
C GLY A 30 1.39 -5.21 -16.33
N CYS A 31 1.92 -5.92 -15.33
CA CYS A 31 1.31 -7.14 -14.77
C CYS A 31 0.54 -6.88 -13.46
N MET A 32 0.54 -5.65 -12.94
CA MET A 32 -0.22 -5.33 -11.73
C MET A 32 -1.70 -5.48 -12.00
N GLY A 33 -2.35 -6.31 -11.19
CA GLY A 33 -3.79 -6.55 -11.28
C GLY A 33 -4.48 -6.10 -10.00
N VAL A 34 -4.95 -7.11 -9.28
CA VAL A 34 -5.70 -6.97 -8.04
C VAL A 34 -4.79 -7.26 -6.84
N MET A 35 -4.82 -6.38 -5.86
CA MET A 35 -4.20 -6.59 -4.56
C MET A 35 -5.10 -7.41 -3.65
N ARG A 36 -4.48 -8.32 -2.93
CA ARG A 36 -5.16 -9.31 -2.09
C ARG A 36 -4.56 -9.30 -0.70
N CYS A 37 -5.37 -9.63 0.30
CA CYS A 37 -4.91 -9.85 1.67
C CYS A 37 -3.76 -10.86 1.67
N ARG A 38 -2.65 -10.51 2.32
CA ARG A 38 -1.45 -11.38 2.37
C ARG A 38 -1.76 -12.76 2.96
N ARG A 39 -2.60 -12.80 4.01
CA ARG A 39 -2.92 -14.00 4.80
C ARG A 39 -3.85 -14.96 4.04
N CYS A 40 -5.05 -14.50 3.68
CA CYS A 40 -6.04 -15.39 3.08
C CYS A 40 -6.14 -15.29 1.56
N LYS A 41 -5.53 -14.29 0.92
CA LYS A 41 -5.67 -13.97 -0.52
C LYS A 41 -7.03 -13.39 -0.94
N PHE A 42 -7.83 -12.85 0.00
CA PHE A 42 -9.09 -12.21 -0.39
C PHE A 42 -8.79 -10.90 -1.11
N GLU A 43 -9.49 -10.62 -2.20
CA GLU A 43 -9.31 -9.37 -2.93
C GLU A 43 -9.65 -8.16 -2.06
N ILE A 44 -8.80 -7.14 -2.09
CA ILE A 44 -8.98 -5.89 -1.32
C ILE A 44 -9.20 -4.71 -2.25
N CYS A 45 -8.37 -4.54 -3.26
CA CYS A 45 -8.45 -3.40 -4.18
C CYS A 45 -7.77 -3.69 -5.51
N SER A 46 -8.10 -2.88 -6.52
CA SER A 46 -7.41 -2.89 -7.81
C SER A 46 -6.30 -1.84 -7.82
N HIS A 47 -5.16 -2.13 -8.45
CA HIS A 47 -4.10 -1.13 -8.62
C HIS A 47 -4.57 0.13 -9.34
N LYS A 48 -5.61 0.01 -10.19
CA LYS A 48 -6.21 1.14 -10.90
C LYS A 48 -6.91 2.16 -9.98
N GLN A 49 -7.08 1.83 -8.70
CA GLN A 49 -7.63 2.75 -7.70
C GLN A 49 -6.54 3.53 -6.96
N ALA A 50 -5.26 3.25 -7.22
CA ALA A 50 -4.14 3.95 -6.59
C ALA A 50 -4.14 5.43 -6.99
N PHE A 51 -3.92 6.31 -6.02
CA PHE A 51 -3.79 7.75 -6.24
C PHE A 51 -2.81 8.35 -5.25
N SER A 52 -2.18 9.46 -5.61
CA SER A 52 -1.17 10.11 -4.77
C SER A 52 -1.82 11.13 -3.84
N MET A 53 -1.68 10.95 -2.53
CA MET A 53 -1.99 11.98 -1.53
C MET A 53 -0.77 12.81 -1.12
N SER A 54 0.43 12.41 -1.52
CA SER A 54 1.69 13.11 -1.26
C SER A 54 2.55 13.20 -2.52
N ALA A 55 3.59 14.04 -2.50
CA ALA A 55 4.46 14.28 -3.65
C ALA A 55 5.30 13.03 -4.04
N GLU A 56 5.51 12.12 -3.11
CA GLU A 56 6.26 10.86 -3.26
C GLU A 56 5.47 9.79 -4.05
N GLY A 57 4.17 10.02 -4.24
CA GLY A 57 3.28 9.18 -5.02
C GLY A 57 2.21 8.49 -4.19
N PRO A 58 1.66 7.36 -4.67
CA PRO A 58 0.57 6.65 -4.00
C PRO A 58 1.03 5.76 -2.83
N VAL A 59 2.33 5.74 -2.51
CA VAL A 59 2.92 4.93 -1.44
C VAL A 59 3.93 5.79 -0.68
N SER A 60 3.74 5.91 0.63
CA SER A 60 4.62 6.69 1.52
C SER A 60 4.81 5.96 2.84
N ALA A 61 5.94 6.19 3.51
CA ALA A 61 6.24 5.60 4.81
C ALA A 61 5.87 6.58 5.93
N PHE A 62 5.12 6.10 6.92
CA PHE A 62 4.72 6.86 8.10
C PHE A 62 5.02 6.10 9.38
N VAL A 63 5.12 6.80 10.51
CA VAL A 63 5.40 6.20 11.81
C VAL A 63 4.20 6.41 12.72
N ASN A 64 3.73 5.34 13.36
CA ASN A 64 2.68 5.45 14.37
C ASN A 64 3.26 5.93 15.72
N PRO A 65 2.42 6.35 16.68
CA PRO A 65 2.90 6.81 18.01
C PRO A 65 3.72 5.77 18.78
N GLY A 66 3.55 4.48 18.48
CA GLY A 66 4.35 3.39 19.04
C GLY A 66 5.72 3.20 18.39
N GLY A 67 6.10 4.05 17.42
CA GLY A 67 7.39 3.98 16.72
C GLY A 67 7.44 2.95 15.58
N VAL A 68 6.30 2.35 15.19
CA VAL A 68 6.24 1.36 14.11
C VAL A 68 6.10 2.06 12.76
N VAL A 69 6.98 1.71 11.82
CA VAL A 69 6.95 2.21 10.45
C VAL A 69 5.94 1.42 9.61
N HIS A 70 5.04 2.13 8.95
CA HIS A 70 4.07 1.60 8.01
C HIS A 70 4.31 2.19 6.62
N GLU A 71 4.53 1.32 5.63
CA GLU A 71 4.42 1.68 4.22
C GLU A 71 2.94 1.68 3.84
N THR A 72 2.36 2.87 3.66
CA THR A 72 0.94 3.07 3.44
C THR A 72 0.69 3.46 1.99
N ALA A 73 -0.25 2.75 1.36
CA ALA A 73 -0.71 3.02 0.01
C ALA A 73 -2.11 3.63 0.01
N THR A 74 -2.34 4.64 -0.84
CA THR A 74 -3.62 5.36 -0.93
C THR A 74 -4.43 4.91 -2.14
N PHE A 75 -5.70 4.55 -1.89
CA PHE A 75 -6.64 4.07 -2.91
C PHE A 75 -7.98 4.77 -2.80
N TYR A 76 -8.59 5.11 -3.94
CA TYR A 76 -9.95 5.67 -3.95
C TYR A 76 -10.99 4.67 -3.45
N ARG A 77 -10.81 3.38 -3.74
CA ARG A 77 -11.74 2.32 -3.35
C ARG A 77 -11.01 1.06 -2.91
N ALA A 78 -11.46 0.52 -1.79
CA ALA A 78 -11.15 -0.82 -1.32
C ALA A 78 -12.46 -1.53 -0.93
N LYS A 79 -12.45 -2.86 -0.94
CA LYS A 79 -13.60 -3.71 -0.61
C LYS A 79 -13.15 -4.86 0.29
N ASN A 80 -14.11 -5.62 0.81
CA ASN A 80 -13.85 -6.79 1.65
C ASN A 80 -13.07 -6.46 2.93
N LEU A 81 -13.41 -5.32 3.54
CA LEU A 81 -12.84 -4.83 4.78
C LEU A 81 -13.93 -4.71 5.85
N VAL A 82 -13.55 -4.92 7.11
CA VAL A 82 -14.34 -4.59 8.29
C VAL A 82 -13.66 -3.43 9.00
N LEU A 83 -14.43 -2.39 9.32
CA LEU A 83 -13.95 -1.23 10.06
C LEU A 83 -14.14 -1.48 11.57
N VAL A 84 -13.12 -1.18 12.36
CA VAL A 84 -13.10 -1.44 13.80
C VAL A 84 -12.93 -0.13 14.56
N GLY A 85 -13.85 0.13 15.49
CA GLY A 85 -13.83 1.30 16.36
C GLY A 85 -14.35 2.59 15.70
N PRO A 86 -14.40 3.69 16.47
CA PRO A 86 -14.75 5.01 15.95
C PRO A 86 -13.64 5.57 15.06
N SER A 87 -13.96 6.57 14.25
CA SER A 87 -12.95 7.36 13.55
C SER A 87 -12.22 8.30 14.52
N SER A 88 -10.92 8.51 14.29
CA SER A 88 -10.07 9.41 15.08
C SER A 88 -9.18 10.27 14.19
N THR A 89 -9.00 11.54 14.56
CA THR A 89 -8.02 12.44 13.93
C THR A 89 -6.67 12.42 14.65
N GLU A 90 -6.58 11.73 15.79
CA GLU A 90 -5.38 11.63 16.60
C GLU A 90 -4.24 11.02 15.79
N HIS A 91 -3.10 11.70 15.71
CA HIS A 91 -1.92 11.26 14.93
C HIS A 91 -2.21 10.90 13.47
N SER A 92 -3.20 11.53 12.84
CA SER A 92 -3.50 11.30 11.42
C SER A 92 -2.32 11.70 10.52
N TRP A 93 -1.94 10.81 9.61
CA TRP A 93 -0.90 11.06 8.60
C TRP A 93 -1.40 11.94 7.43
N PHE A 94 -2.71 12.14 7.32
CA PHE A 94 -3.34 12.95 6.29
C PHE A 94 -4.14 14.08 6.96
N PRO A 95 -3.55 15.28 7.12
CA PRO A 95 -4.23 16.41 7.74
C PRO A 95 -5.60 16.68 7.11
N GLY A 96 -6.62 16.88 7.94
CA GLY A 96 -8.00 17.03 7.50
C GLY A 96 -8.80 15.72 7.40
N TYR A 97 -8.17 14.56 7.62
CA TYR A 97 -8.84 13.25 7.62
C TYR A 97 -8.77 12.57 8.98
N ALA A 98 -9.88 11.93 9.36
CA ALA A 98 -9.92 10.95 10.43
C ALA A 98 -9.66 9.54 9.87
N TRP A 99 -9.02 8.68 10.65
CA TRP A 99 -8.76 7.29 10.30
C TRP A 99 -9.57 6.32 11.18
N THR A 100 -9.89 5.15 10.62
CA THR A 100 -10.50 4.02 11.32
C THR A 100 -9.74 2.76 10.93
N ILE A 101 -9.52 1.86 11.87
CA ILE A 101 -8.79 0.61 11.61
C ILE A 101 -9.60 -0.24 10.63
N ALA A 102 -8.96 -0.72 9.56
CA ALA A 102 -9.57 -1.61 8.58
C ALA A 102 -8.88 -2.98 8.58
N LEU A 103 -9.67 -4.04 8.76
CA LEU A 103 -9.20 -5.43 8.77
C LEU A 103 -9.78 -6.20 7.57
N CYS A 104 -9.13 -7.28 7.14
CA CYS A 104 -9.66 -8.13 6.08
C CYS A 104 -10.90 -8.89 6.55
N ALA A 105 -12.04 -8.71 5.87
CA ALA A 105 -13.32 -9.30 6.28
C ALA A 105 -13.36 -10.84 6.33
N ARG A 106 -12.36 -11.52 5.74
CA ARG A 106 -12.32 -13.00 5.68
C ARG A 106 -11.42 -13.66 6.73
N CYS A 107 -10.40 -12.97 7.22
CA CYS A 107 -9.40 -13.59 8.11
C CYS A 107 -8.93 -12.66 9.24
N ALA A 108 -9.71 -11.60 9.50
CA ALA A 108 -9.68 -10.87 10.76
C ALA A 108 -10.06 -11.84 11.89
#